data_AF-A0A844YYZ7-F1
#
_entry.id   AF-A0A844YYZ7-F1
#
_cell.length_a   1.000
_cell.length_b   1.000
_cell.length_c   1.000
_cell.angle_alpha   90.00
_cell.angle_beta   90.00
_cell.angle_gamma   90.00
#
_symmetry.space_group_name_H-M   'P 1'
#
loop_
_entity.id
_entity.type
_entity.pdbx_description
1 polymer ?
#
loop_
_entity_poly.entity_id
_entity_poly.type
_entity_poly.pdbx_seq_one_letter_code
_entity_poly.pdbx_strand_id
1 'polypeptide(L)'
;MTVFDFLVLLIVGVTAAGGFMRGFVQEMLSLAAWVVAVLALRFLHTDMTAAIHAFTGGPISAALLAFALLLLIPYLAMRAIAARAGKSARGSALGPIDRVLGFGFGAVKGVIVVVMAFSLLVLGYDAVWGPSGRPLWISTARTYPFVNASSEAMVQLIEQRRAYAHSEAEQSVEGHN
;
A
#
# COMPACT_ATOMS: atom_id res chain seq x y z
N MET A 1 18.77 -21.14 9.28
CA MET A 1 18.36 -19.78 8.87
C MET A 1 18.88 -19.57 7.46
N THR A 2 17.96 -19.34 6.52
CA THR A 2 18.25 -19.08 5.12
C THR A 2 18.78 -17.65 4.94
N VAL A 3 19.38 -17.34 3.78
CA VAL A 3 19.80 -15.96 3.44
C VAL A 3 18.62 -14.99 3.48
N PHE A 4 17.42 -15.47 3.13
CA PHE A 4 16.17 -14.70 3.23
C PHE A 4 15.87 -14.30 4.68
N ASP A 5 15.98 -15.23 5.64
CA ASP A 5 15.72 -14.95 7.05
C ASP A 5 16.63 -13.83 7.58
N PHE A 6 17.92 -13.83 7.19
CA PHE A 6 18.85 -12.76 7.54
C PHE A 6 18.47 -11.41 6.94
N LEU A 7 18.01 -11.39 5.67
CA LEU A 7 17.60 -10.17 5.00
C LEU A 7 16.33 -9.58 5.63
N VAL A 8 15.36 -10.42 5.99
CA VAL A 8 14.16 -10.01 6.72
C VAL A 8 14.52 -9.42 8.08
N LEU A 9 15.35 -10.13 8.86
CA LEU A 9 15.79 -9.65 10.17
C LEU A 9 16.57 -8.32 10.06
N LEU A 10 17.39 -8.15 9.03
CA LEU A 10 18.11 -6.91 8.77
C LEU A 10 17.14 -5.76 8.48
N ILE A 11 16.17 -5.94 7.58
CA ILE A 11 15.20 -4.89 7.25
C ILE A 11 14.39 -4.51 8.48
N VAL A 12 13.82 -5.49 9.17
CA VAL A 12 13.02 -5.27 10.38
C VAL A 12 13.86 -4.61 11.47
N GLY A 13 15.11 -5.04 11.66
CA GLY A 13 16.05 -4.45 12.62
C GLY A 13 16.37 -3.00 12.30
N VAL A 14 16.65 -2.67 11.03
CA VAL A 14 16.93 -1.30 10.59
C VAL A 14 15.72 -0.40 10.74
N THR A 15 14.51 -0.88 10.39
CA THR A 15 13.29 -0.07 10.55
C THR A 15 12.89 0.10 12.01
N ALA A 16 13.08 -0.93 12.85
CA ALA A 16 12.86 -0.85 14.29
C ALA A 16 13.84 0.13 14.95
N ALA A 17 15.13 0.05 14.61
CA ALA A 17 16.14 1.00 15.07
C ALA A 17 15.81 2.43 14.61
N GLY A 18 15.39 2.60 13.35
CA GLY A 18 14.93 3.89 12.82
C GLY A 18 13.72 4.44 13.58
N GLY A 19 12.77 3.57 13.94
CA GLY A 19 11.60 3.90 14.75
C GLY A 19 11.98 4.30 16.19
N PHE A 20 12.97 3.64 16.79
CA PHE A 20 13.51 4.02 18.10
C PHE A 20 14.16 5.42 18.06
N MET A 21 14.96 5.71 17.03
CA MET A 21 15.62 7.02 16.86
C MET A 21 14.60 8.16 16.64
N ARG A 22 13.53 7.87 15.90
CA ARG A 22 12.50 8.85 15.52
C ARG A 22 11.35 8.94 16.52
N GLY A 23 11.13 7.96 17.39
CA GLY A 23 10.02 7.95 18.33
C GLY A 23 8.65 7.68 17.69
N PHE A 24 7.72 7.17 18.49
CA PHE A 24 6.37 6.82 18.07
C PHE A 24 5.57 8.04 17.58
N VAL A 25 5.60 9.15 18.32
CA VAL A 25 4.84 10.36 17.98
C VAL A 25 5.22 10.88 16.60
N GLN A 26 6.52 10.91 16.28
CA GLN A 26 6.99 11.36 14.98
C GLN A 26 6.52 10.42 13.87
N GLU A 27 6.64 9.10 14.06
CA GLU A 27 6.24 8.12 13.06
C GLU A 27 4.72 8.15 12.82
N MET A 28 3.91 8.24 13.87
CA MET A 28 2.45 8.33 13.76
C MET A 28 2.00 9.62 13.03
N LEU A 29 2.55 10.78 13.39
CA LEU A 29 2.25 12.03 12.72
C LEU A 29 2.79 12.06 11.27
N SER A 30 3.90 11.36 10.99
CA SER A 30 4.42 11.21 9.63
C SER A 30 3.49 10.37 8.75
N LEU A 31 2.79 9.38 9.32
CA LEU A 31 1.71 8.68 8.61
C LEU A 31 0.48 9.57 8.44
N ALA A 32 0.10 10.33 9.47
CA ALA A 32 -1.00 11.29 9.35
C ALA A 32 -0.74 12.34 8.26
N ALA A 33 0.52 12.71 8.00
CA ALA A 33 0.90 13.59 6.89
C ALA A 33 0.48 13.05 5.52
N TRP A 34 0.57 11.74 5.30
CA TRP A 34 0.08 11.11 4.06
C TRP A 34 -1.45 11.18 3.97
N VAL A 35 -2.15 10.93 5.08
CA VAL A 35 -3.62 11.04 5.12
C VAL A 35 -4.05 12.46 4.79
N VAL A 36 -3.46 13.46 5.42
CA VAL A 36 -3.75 14.89 5.15
C VAL A 36 -3.48 15.25 3.69
N ALA A 37 -2.37 14.78 3.11
CA ALA A 37 -2.04 15.04 1.70
C ALA A 37 -3.06 14.40 0.74
N VAL A 38 -3.49 13.16 1.02
CA VAL A 38 -4.51 12.46 0.23
C VAL A 38 -5.86 13.16 0.36
N LEU A 39 -6.25 13.61 1.56
CA LEU A 39 -7.48 14.38 1.75
C LEU A 39 -7.43 15.72 1.01
N ALA A 40 -6.30 16.43 1.10
CA ALA A 40 -6.09 17.67 0.35
C ALA A 40 -6.26 17.43 -1.16
N LEU A 41 -5.65 16.36 -1.67
CA LEU A 41 -5.82 15.97 -3.07
C LEU A 41 -7.27 15.60 -3.40
N ARG A 42 -7.93 14.79 -2.58
CA ARG A 42 -9.30 14.31 -2.82
C ARG A 42 -10.33 15.44 -2.89
N PHE A 43 -10.16 16.48 -2.08
CA PHE A 43 -11.13 17.58 -1.97
C PHE A 43 -10.77 18.80 -2.80
N LEU A 44 -9.49 19.15 -2.93
CA LEU A 44 -9.07 20.41 -3.57
C LEU A 44 -8.51 20.23 -4.98
N HIS A 45 -8.36 19.01 -5.50
CA HIS A 45 -7.69 18.81 -6.81
C HIS A 45 -8.41 19.50 -7.97
N THR A 46 -9.74 19.42 -8.06
CA THR A 46 -10.51 20.07 -9.11
C THR A 46 -10.39 21.60 -9.05
N ASP A 47 -10.60 22.17 -7.87
CA ASP A 47 -10.56 23.62 -7.66
C ASP A 47 -9.16 24.19 -7.90
N MET A 48 -8.13 23.49 -7.42
CA MET A 48 -6.73 23.85 -7.63
C MET A 48 -6.34 23.76 -9.10
N THR A 49 -6.81 22.71 -9.81
CA THR A 49 -6.57 22.55 -11.25
C THR A 49 -7.19 23.72 -12.02
N ALA A 50 -8.43 24.11 -11.70
CA ALA A 50 -9.10 25.24 -12.33
C ALA A 50 -8.37 26.57 -12.03
N ALA A 51 -7.94 26.80 -10.79
CA ALA A 51 -7.22 28.00 -10.40
C ALA A 51 -5.87 28.16 -11.13
N ILE A 52 -5.16 27.04 -11.35
CA ILE A 52 -3.85 27.03 -12.02
C ILE A 52 -3.97 26.99 -13.54
N HIS A 53 -5.13 26.58 -14.08
CA HIS A 53 -5.36 26.48 -15.52
C HIS A 53 -5.06 27.78 -16.26
N ALA A 54 -5.37 28.94 -15.66
CA ALA A 54 -5.10 30.25 -16.24
C ALA A 54 -3.60 30.57 -16.42
N PHE A 55 -2.73 29.91 -15.66
CA PHE A 55 -1.28 30.12 -15.65
C PHE A 55 -0.51 29.03 -16.39
N THR A 56 -1.18 27.99 -16.86
CA THR A 56 -0.57 26.80 -17.47
C THR A 56 -0.99 26.64 -18.93
N GLY A 57 -0.08 26.18 -19.78
CA GLY A 57 -0.29 26.07 -21.23
C GLY A 57 -1.20 24.93 -21.67
N GLY A 58 -1.84 24.21 -20.74
CA GLY A 58 -2.77 23.13 -21.07
C GLY A 58 -3.35 22.37 -19.86
N PRO A 59 -4.51 21.70 -20.04
CA PRO A 59 -5.27 21.09 -18.95
C PRO A 59 -4.51 19.96 -18.22
N ILE A 60 -3.69 19.19 -18.95
CA ILE A 60 -2.86 18.13 -18.37
C ILE A 60 -1.79 18.74 -17.45
N SER A 61 -1.11 19.81 -17.89
CA SER A 61 -0.09 20.47 -17.08
C SER A 61 -0.67 21.10 -15.81
N ALA A 62 -1.88 21.69 -15.90
CA ALA A 62 -2.60 22.22 -14.74
C ALA A 62 -2.89 21.14 -13.71
N ALA A 63 -3.44 19.99 -14.16
CA ALA A 63 -3.82 18.88 -13.29
C ALA A 63 -2.61 18.23 -12.61
N LEU A 64 -1.49 18.07 -13.33
CA LEU A 64 -0.24 17.55 -12.78
C LEU A 64 0.37 18.51 -11.76
N LEU A 65 0.36 19.81 -12.04
CA LEU A 65 0.89 20.81 -11.11
C LEU A 65 0.02 20.89 -9.84
N ALA A 66 -1.31 20.90 -9.99
CA ALA A 66 -2.25 20.86 -8.87
C ALA A 66 -2.04 19.61 -8.01
N PHE A 67 -1.87 18.44 -8.63
CA PHE A 67 -1.55 17.20 -7.93
C PHE A 67 -0.24 17.33 -7.13
N ALA A 68 0.84 17.80 -7.78
CA ALA A 68 2.13 17.94 -7.14
C ALA A 68 2.07 18.89 -5.93
N LEU A 69 1.40 20.04 -6.07
CA LEU A 69 1.28 21.04 -5.00
C LEU A 69 0.44 20.52 -3.83
N LEU A 70 -0.72 19.91 -4.11
CA LEU A 70 -1.61 19.37 -3.07
C LEU A 70 -1.03 18.15 -2.39
N LEU A 71 -0.14 17.42 -3.03
CA LEU A 71 0.60 16.34 -2.39
C LEU A 71 1.76 16.90 -1.56
N LEU A 72 2.67 17.69 -2.17
CA LEU A 72 3.90 18.12 -1.51
C LEU A 72 3.66 19.13 -0.38
N ILE A 73 2.86 20.17 -0.60
CA ILE A 73 2.76 21.27 0.37
C ILE A 73 2.18 20.78 1.70
N PRO A 74 1.01 20.12 1.74
CA PRO A 74 0.44 19.63 2.99
C PRO A 74 1.31 18.53 3.62
N TYR A 75 1.86 17.63 2.80
CA TYR A 75 2.74 16.57 3.28
C TYR A 75 4.00 17.14 3.97
N LEU A 76 4.71 18.06 3.32
CA LEU A 76 5.93 18.66 3.85
C LEU A 76 5.64 19.50 5.09
N ALA A 77 4.54 20.28 5.08
CA ALA A 77 4.10 21.04 6.24
C ALA A 77 3.81 20.12 7.43
N MET A 78 3.00 19.07 7.25
CA MET A 78 2.65 18.14 8.31
C MET A 78 3.85 17.32 8.77
N ARG A 79 4.76 16.94 7.87
CA ARG A 79 6.01 16.24 8.20
C ARG A 79 6.95 17.12 9.03
N ALA A 80 7.01 18.43 8.75
CA ALA A 80 7.78 19.36 9.57
C ALA A 80 7.18 19.48 10.99
N ILE A 81 5.85 19.52 11.11
CA ILE A 81 5.15 19.48 12.39
C ILE A 81 5.44 18.17 13.13
N ALA A 82 5.33 17.03 12.45
CA ALA A 82 5.64 15.71 13.01
C ALA A 82 7.07 15.64 13.58
N ALA A 83 8.05 16.19 12.85
CA ALA A 83 9.44 16.22 13.29
C ALA A 83 9.64 17.08 14.55
N ARG A 84 8.95 18.23 14.64
CA ARG A 84 9.00 19.10 15.83
C ARG A 84 8.30 18.45 17.03
N ALA A 85 7.10 17.92 16.83
CA ALA A 85 6.32 17.23 17.85
C ALA A 85 7.07 16.00 18.40
N GLY A 86 7.68 15.21 17.51
CA GLY A 86 8.52 14.08 17.90
C GLY A 86 9.70 14.50 18.78
N LYS A 87 10.46 15.54 18.37
CA LYS A 87 11.57 16.06 19.17
C LYS A 87 11.10 16.50 20.56
N SER A 88 9.96 17.20 20.63
CA SER A 88 9.36 17.62 21.90
C SER A 88 8.97 16.42 22.78
N ALA A 89 8.33 15.40 22.20
CA ALA A 89 7.94 14.19 22.93
C ALA A 89 9.17 13.48 23.52
N ARG A 90 10.25 13.34 22.75
CA ARG A 90 11.50 12.71 23.19
C ARG A 90 12.28 13.52 24.23
N GLY A 91 12.09 14.84 24.27
CA GLY A 91 12.68 15.72 25.28
C GLY A 91 11.90 15.77 26.59
N SER A 92 10.71 15.15 26.65
CA SER A 92 9.87 15.11 27.85
C SER A 92 10.18 13.90 28.75
N ALA A 93 9.56 13.86 29.93
CA ALA A 93 9.62 12.70 30.83
C ALA A 93 9.12 11.39 30.18
N LEU A 94 8.27 11.49 29.14
CA LEU A 94 7.76 10.35 28.39
C LEU A 94 8.71 9.88 27.28
N GLY A 95 9.87 10.53 27.10
CA GLY A 95 10.80 10.25 26.03
C GLY A 95 11.23 8.78 25.91
N PRO A 96 11.57 8.06 27.01
CA PRO A 96 11.89 6.64 26.95
C PRO A 96 10.74 5.79 26.41
N ILE A 97 9.50 6.06 26.84
CA ILE A 97 8.30 5.36 26.40
C ILE A 97 8.05 5.61 24.91
N ASP A 98 8.16 6.86 24.45
CA ASP A 98 8.02 7.23 23.03
C ASP A 98 9.02 6.48 22.13
N ARG A 99 10.26 6.29 22.60
CA ARG A 99 11.29 5.54 21.85
C ARG A 99 11.02 4.04 21.79
N VAL A 100 10.58 3.44 22.90
CA VAL A 100 10.24 1.99 22.94
C VAL A 100 9.03 1.70 22.07
N LEU A 101 7.98 2.53 22.15
CA LEU A 101 6.83 2.44 21.25
C LEU A 101 7.25 2.67 19.79
N GLY A 102 8.18 3.62 19.56
CA GLY A 102 8.76 3.88 18.24
C GLY A 102 9.50 2.66 17.68
N PHE A 103 10.24 1.93 18.52
CA PHE A 103 10.89 0.67 18.13
C PHE A 103 9.87 -0.38 17.68
N GLY A 104 8.83 -0.62 18.51
CA GLY A 104 7.77 -1.57 18.17
C GLY A 104 7.04 -1.19 16.87
N PHE A 105 6.70 0.08 16.73
CA PHE A 105 6.08 0.61 15.51
C PHE A 105 6.99 0.46 14.27
N GLY A 106 8.28 0.74 14.42
CA GLY A 106 9.29 0.55 13.37
C GLY A 106 9.47 -0.92 12.97
N ALA A 107 9.36 -1.85 13.93
CA ALA A 107 9.40 -3.28 13.67
C ALA A 107 8.18 -3.72 12.86
N VAL A 108 6.97 -3.32 13.28
CA VAL A 108 5.72 -3.59 12.54
C VAL A 108 5.80 -3.04 11.11
N LYS A 109 6.26 -1.80 10.94
CA LYS A 109 6.47 -1.22 9.61
C LYS A 109 7.49 -2.01 8.78
N GLY A 110 8.56 -2.47 9.40
CA GLY A 110 9.55 -3.34 8.75
C GLY A 110 8.96 -4.61 8.21
N VAL A 111 8.15 -5.30 9.03
CA VAL A 111 7.44 -6.51 8.61
C VAL A 111 6.52 -6.21 7.43
N ILE A 112 5.73 -5.13 7.49
CA ILE A 112 4.86 -4.72 6.39
C ILE A 112 5.67 -4.47 5.10
N VAL A 113 6.80 -3.76 5.20
CA VAL A 113 7.68 -3.49 4.05
C VAL A 113 8.23 -4.79 3.46
N VAL A 114 8.70 -5.72 4.29
CA VAL A 114 9.18 -7.04 3.85
C VAL A 114 8.07 -7.81 3.13
N VAL A 115 6.88 -7.87 3.70
CA VAL A 115 5.73 -8.57 3.10
C VAL A 115 5.37 -7.94 1.76
N MET A 116 5.27 -6.61 1.68
CA MET A 116 4.99 -5.92 0.42
C MET A 116 6.08 -6.17 -0.63
N ALA A 117 7.35 -6.09 -0.25
CA ALA A 117 8.47 -6.34 -1.17
C ALA A 117 8.44 -7.78 -1.70
N PHE A 118 8.19 -8.76 -0.84
CA PHE A 118 8.07 -10.15 -1.24
C PHE A 118 6.86 -10.40 -2.15
N SER A 119 5.69 -9.84 -1.80
CA SER A 119 4.49 -9.94 -2.65
C SER A 119 4.71 -9.34 -4.04
N LEU A 120 5.39 -8.20 -4.13
CA LEU A 120 5.74 -7.60 -5.43
C LEU A 120 6.74 -8.44 -6.22
N LEU A 121 7.72 -9.07 -5.55
CA LEU A 121 8.66 -9.99 -6.20
C LEU A 121 7.95 -11.22 -6.76
N VAL A 122 7.04 -11.83 -5.99
CA VAL A 122 6.26 -12.99 -6.43
C VAL A 122 5.36 -12.61 -7.60
N LEU A 123 4.61 -11.51 -7.48
CA LEU A 123 3.74 -11.02 -8.55
C LEU A 123 4.54 -10.69 -9.82
N GLY A 124 5.70 -10.04 -9.68
CA GLY A 124 6.58 -9.74 -10.80
C GLY A 124 7.12 -11.00 -11.46
N TYR A 125 7.46 -12.03 -10.68
CA TYR A 125 7.89 -13.31 -11.21
C TYR A 125 6.78 -14.00 -12.02
N ASP A 126 5.57 -14.05 -11.45
CA ASP A 126 4.39 -14.63 -12.10
C ASP A 126 4.01 -13.87 -13.38
N ALA A 127 4.17 -12.54 -13.41
CA ALA A 127 3.87 -11.70 -14.57
C ALA A 127 4.86 -11.88 -15.73
N VAL A 128 6.14 -12.18 -15.45
CA VAL A 128 7.21 -12.22 -16.47
C VAL A 128 7.45 -13.64 -17.00
N TRP A 129 7.37 -14.68 -16.16
CA TRP A 129 7.72 -16.05 -16.55
C TRP A 129 6.53 -17.02 -16.63
N GLY A 130 5.33 -16.59 -16.25
CA GLY A 130 4.14 -17.42 -16.21
C GLY A 130 4.20 -18.55 -15.16
N PRO A 131 3.08 -19.28 -14.92
CA PRO A 131 2.97 -20.28 -13.85
C PRO A 131 3.98 -21.44 -13.90
N SER A 132 4.59 -21.69 -15.05
CA SER A 132 5.43 -22.85 -15.34
C SER A 132 6.92 -22.63 -15.05
N GLY A 133 7.35 -21.39 -14.80
CA GLY A 133 8.74 -21.06 -14.44
C GLY A 133 9.04 -21.12 -12.94
N ARG A 134 8.05 -21.42 -12.10
CA ARG A 134 8.11 -21.20 -10.63
C ARG A 134 9.26 -21.97 -9.96
N PRO A 135 10.24 -21.29 -9.34
CA PRO A 135 11.32 -21.94 -8.59
C PRO A 135 10.79 -22.66 -7.33
N LEU A 136 11.49 -23.72 -6.93
CA LEU A 136 11.06 -24.75 -5.96
C LEU A 136 10.55 -24.24 -4.59
N TRP A 137 10.88 -23.00 -4.22
CA TRP A 137 10.47 -22.34 -2.97
C TRP A 137 9.02 -21.81 -3.00
N ILE A 138 8.42 -21.63 -4.18
CA ILE A 138 6.99 -21.29 -4.34
C ILE A 138 6.11 -22.54 -4.27
N SER A 139 6.53 -23.66 -4.88
CA SER A 139 5.78 -24.93 -4.85
C SER A 139 5.77 -25.62 -3.48
N THR A 140 6.68 -25.25 -2.57
CA THR A 140 6.72 -25.78 -1.19
C THR A 140 6.01 -24.89 -0.17
N ALA A 141 5.45 -23.75 -0.59
CA ALA A 141 4.77 -22.84 0.32
C ALA A 141 3.48 -23.48 0.87
N ARG A 142 3.37 -23.53 2.21
CA ARG A 142 2.25 -24.17 2.93
C ARG A 142 0.88 -23.54 2.61
N THR A 143 0.88 -22.30 2.12
CA THR A 143 -0.32 -21.51 1.76
C THR A 143 -0.82 -21.81 0.34
N TYR A 144 -0.01 -22.43 -0.51
CA TYR A 144 -0.34 -22.70 -1.90
C TYR A 144 -1.63 -23.52 -2.10
N PRO A 145 -1.90 -24.60 -1.34
CA PRO A 145 -3.12 -25.40 -1.52
C PRO A 145 -4.39 -24.60 -1.25
N PHE A 146 -4.35 -23.68 -0.27
CA PHE A 146 -5.49 -22.86 0.10
C PHE A 146 -5.82 -21.80 -0.97
N VAL A 147 -4.79 -21.19 -1.54
CA VAL A 147 -4.94 -20.19 -2.61
C VAL A 147 -5.45 -20.87 -3.88
N ASN A 148 -4.93 -22.05 -4.23
CA ASN A 148 -5.37 -22.79 -5.41
C ASN A 148 -6.84 -23.24 -5.31
N ALA A 149 -7.23 -23.83 -4.16
CA ALA A 149 -8.62 -24.25 -3.92
C ALA A 149 -9.61 -23.07 -3.98
N SER A 150 -9.20 -21.91 -3.47
CA SER A 150 -10.03 -20.69 -3.52
C SER A 150 -10.19 -20.18 -4.95
N SER A 151 -9.14 -20.27 -5.77
CA SER A 151 -9.19 -19.86 -7.17
C SER A 151 -10.08 -20.79 -8.02
N GLU A 152 -10.01 -22.11 -7.79
CA GLU A 152 -10.86 -23.10 -8.45
C GLU A 152 -12.35 -22.87 -8.11
N ALA A 153 -12.66 -22.62 -6.84
CA ALA A 153 -14.02 -22.30 -6.42
C ALA A 153 -14.57 -21.02 -7.09
N MET A 154 -13.72 -20.01 -7.30
CA MET A 154 -14.10 -18.78 -8.01
C MET A 154 -14.35 -19.02 -9.49
N VAL A 155 -13.53 -19.85 -10.15
CA VAL A 155 -13.74 -20.23 -11.56
C VAL A 155 -15.05 -20.98 -11.74
N GLN A 156 -15.36 -21.94 -10.85
CA GLN A 156 -16.63 -22.66 -10.87
C GLN A 156 -17.83 -21.74 -10.70
N LEU A 157 -17.75 -20.73 -9.81
CA LEU A 157 -18.83 -19.78 -9.61
C LEU A 157 -19.10 -18.89 -10.83
N ILE A 158 -18.04 -18.57 -11.59
CA ILE A 158 -18.14 -17.81 -12.84
C ILE A 158 -18.74 -18.68 -13.96
N GLU A 159 -18.29 -19.93 -14.09
CA GLU A 159 -18.84 -20.88 -15.05
C GLU A 159 -20.32 -21.16 -14.80
N GLN A 160 -20.69 -21.35 -13.53
CA GLN A 160 -22.07 -21.58 -13.13
C GLN A 160 -22.97 -20.38 -13.46
N ARG A 161 -22.50 -19.15 -13.23
CA ARG A 161 -23.25 -17.93 -13.64
C ARG A 161 -23.42 -17.82 -15.15
N ARG A 162 -22.40 -18.18 -15.94
CA ARG A 162 -22.52 -18.18 -17.41
C ARG A 162 -23.52 -19.24 -17.89
N ALA A 163 -23.53 -20.42 -17.28
CA ALA A 163 -24.49 -21.48 -17.62
C ALA A 163 -25.94 -21.06 -17.34
N TYR A 164 -26.21 -20.43 -16.18
CA TYR A 164 -27.53 -19.88 -15.89
C TYR A 164 -27.96 -18.78 -16.87
N ALA A 165 -27.06 -17.84 -17.19
CA ALA A 165 -27.35 -16.77 -18.14
C ALA A 165 -27.65 -17.29 -19.57
N HIS A 166 -27.01 -18.39 -19.99
CA HIS A 166 -27.31 -19.04 -21.26
C HIS A 166 -28.67 -19.75 -21.24
N SER A 167 -29.04 -20.43 -20.15
CA SER A 167 -30.36 -21.08 -20.04
C SER A 167 -31.54 -20.10 -20.01
N GLU A 168 -31.34 -18.90 -19.43
CA GLU A 168 -32.34 -17.83 -19.38
C GLU A 168 -32.52 -17.16 -20.76
N ALA A 169 -31.42 -17.05 -21.52
CA ALA A 169 -31.44 -16.56 -22.90
C ALA A 169 -32.15 -17.55 -23.85
N GLU A 170 -32.01 -18.86 -23.65
CA GLU A 170 -32.69 -19.88 -24.46
C GLU A 170 -34.20 -19.92 -24.16
N GLN A 171 -34.61 -19.85 -22.88
CA GLN A 171 -36.03 -19.84 -22.48
C GLN A 171 -36.78 -18.57 -22.93
N SER A 172 -36.10 -17.43 -22.98
CA SER A 172 -36.71 -16.18 -23.46
C SER A 172 -36.90 -16.12 -24.97
N VAL A 173 -36.12 -16.88 -25.74
CA VAL A 173 -36.27 -17.03 -27.21
C VAL A 173 -37.39 -18.02 -27.54
N GLU A 174 -37.57 -19.08 -26.75
CA GLU A 174 -38.63 -20.08 -26.98
C GLU A 174 -40.03 -19.59 -26.59
N GLY A 175 -40.14 -18.68 -25.62
CA GLY A 175 -41.42 -18.08 -25.21
C GLY A 175 -42.00 -17.00 -26.14
N HIS A 176 -41.34 -16.68 -27.25
CA HIS A 176 -41.77 -15.66 -28.22
C HIS A 176 -42.23 -16.20 -29.59
N ASN A 177 -42.32 -17.53 -29.76
CA ASN A 177 -42.89 -18.21 -30.95
C ASN A 177 -44.24 -18.87 -30.65
#